data_AF-A0A2J8VPN5-F1
#
_entry.id   AF-A0A2J8VPN5-F1
#
_cell.length_a   1.000
_cell.length_b   1.000
_cell.length_c   1.000
_cell.angle_alpha   90.00
_cell.angle_beta   90.00
_cell.angle_gamma   90.00
#
_symmetry.space_group_name_H-M   'P 1'
#
loop_
_entity.id
_entity.type
_entity.pdbx_description
1 polymer ?
#
loop_
_entity_poly.entity_id
_entity_poly.type
_entity_poly.pdbx_seq_one_letter_code
_entity_poly.pdbx_strand_id
1 'polypeptide(L)'
;TPPQSLPSSRMAPLGMLLGLLMAACFPFCLSHQNLKEFALTNPEKSSTKETERKETKAEEELDAEVLEVFHPTHEWQALRPGQAVPAGSHIRLNLQTGEREAKLQYEDKFRNNLKGKRLDINTNTYTSQDLKSALAKFKEGAEMESSKEDKARQAEVKRLFRPIEELKKDFDELNVVIETDMQIMVRLINKFNSSSSSLEEKIAALFDLEYYVHQMDNAQDLLSFGGLQVVINGLNSTEPLVKEYAAFVLGAAFSSNPKVQVEAIEGGALQKLLVILATEQPLTAKKKVLFALCSLLRHFPYAQQQFLKLGGLQVLRSLVQEKGTEVLAVRVVTLLYDLVTEKMFAEEEAELTQETSPEKLQQYRQVHLLPGLWEQGWCEITAHLLALPEHDAREKVLQTLGVLLTTCRDRYRQDPQLSRMLASLQAEYQALASLELQDGEDEGYFRELLGSVNSLLKELR
;
A
#
# COMPACT_ATOMS: atom_id res chain seq x y z
N THR A 1 -38.31 68.86 -10.20
CA THR A 1 -39.14 67.67 -9.87
C THR A 1 -38.73 66.54 -10.79
N PRO A 2 -38.18 65.44 -10.27
CA PRO A 2 -37.69 64.31 -11.07
C PRO A 2 -38.83 63.36 -11.43
N PRO A 3 -38.60 62.43 -12.37
CA PRO A 3 -39.20 61.11 -12.29
C PRO A 3 -38.15 59.98 -12.29
N GLN A 4 -38.30 59.12 -11.28
CA GLN A 4 -38.30 57.65 -11.34
C GLN A 4 -37.05 56.91 -11.89
N SER A 5 -36.14 56.64 -10.95
CA SER A 5 -35.55 55.33 -10.60
C SER A 5 -35.64 54.15 -11.59
N LEU A 6 -34.49 53.79 -12.18
CA LEU A 6 -34.07 52.40 -12.41
C LEU A 6 -33.16 51.95 -11.26
N PRO A 7 -33.19 50.67 -10.81
CA PRO A 7 -32.22 50.19 -9.83
C PRO A 7 -30.90 49.78 -10.50
N SER A 8 -29.87 50.53 -10.08
CA SER A 8 -28.45 50.22 -9.92
C SER A 8 -28.04 48.74 -10.04
N SER A 9 -27.17 48.47 -11.03
CA SER A 9 -26.22 47.36 -11.01
C SER A 9 -25.23 47.54 -9.87
N ARG A 10 -25.20 46.62 -8.91
CA ARG A 10 -24.10 46.49 -7.96
C ARG A 10 -23.32 45.22 -8.27
N MET A 11 -22.04 45.42 -8.62
CA MET A 11 -21.02 44.39 -8.59
C MET A 11 -20.94 43.81 -7.17
N ALA A 12 -20.85 42.49 -7.08
CA ALA A 12 -20.42 41.77 -5.89
C ALA A 12 -19.22 40.88 -6.25
N PRO A 13 -18.23 40.75 -5.37
CA PRO A 13 -16.91 40.25 -5.70
C PRO A 13 -16.90 38.72 -5.82
N LEU A 14 -16.24 38.25 -6.89
CA LEU A 14 -16.11 36.85 -7.30
C LEU A 14 -15.04 36.11 -6.47
N GLY A 15 -15.10 36.26 -5.15
CA GLY A 15 -14.04 35.85 -4.22
C GLY A 15 -14.60 35.29 -2.93
N MET A 16 -15.48 34.29 -2.99
CA MET A 16 -15.83 33.41 -1.87
C MET A 16 -16.76 32.26 -2.32
N LEU A 17 -16.36 31.53 -3.37
CA LEU A 17 -17.04 30.28 -3.77
C LEU A 17 -16.07 29.17 -4.19
N LEU A 18 -14.78 29.32 -3.87
CA LEU A 18 -13.73 28.35 -4.15
C LEU A 18 -13.26 27.58 -2.89
N GLY A 19 -14.02 27.64 -1.79
CA GLY A 19 -13.58 27.14 -0.48
C GLY A 19 -14.25 25.85 0.03
N LEU A 20 -15.21 25.26 -0.70
CA LEU A 20 -15.99 24.13 -0.17
C LEU A 20 -16.15 22.95 -1.15
N LEU A 21 -15.22 22.77 -2.08
CA LEU A 21 -15.18 21.63 -3.01
C LEU A 21 -13.81 20.93 -3.06
N MET A 22 -13.04 20.97 -1.96
CA MET A 22 -11.69 20.37 -1.87
C MET A 22 -11.50 19.40 -0.69
N ALA A 23 -12.55 18.67 -0.29
CA ALA A 23 -12.46 17.72 0.83
C ALA A 23 -13.05 16.31 0.56
N ALA A 24 -13.13 15.87 -0.69
CA ALA A 24 -13.64 14.52 -1.00
C ALA A 24 -12.92 13.77 -2.14
N CYS A 25 -11.76 14.24 -2.60
CA CYS A 25 -10.95 13.52 -3.60
C CYS A 25 -9.48 13.50 -3.17
N PHE A 26 -9.17 12.73 -2.14
CA PHE A 26 -7.84 12.17 -1.94
C PHE A 26 -8.01 10.67 -1.73
N PRO A 27 -7.47 9.87 -2.66
CA PRO A 27 -6.56 8.84 -2.20
C PRO A 27 -5.21 8.96 -2.92
N PHE A 28 -4.19 9.20 -2.09
CA PHE A 28 -2.87 8.57 -2.13
C PHE A 28 -2.10 8.57 -3.46
N CYS A 29 -1.51 9.72 -3.80
CA CYS A 29 -0.24 9.76 -4.50
C CYS A 29 0.85 10.08 -3.47
N LEU A 30 1.55 9.06 -2.99
CA LEU A 30 2.88 9.21 -2.39
C LEU A 30 3.82 8.33 -3.20
N SER A 31 4.57 8.98 -4.08
CA SER A 31 5.82 8.46 -4.62
C SER A 31 6.75 8.18 -3.45
N HIS A 32 7.15 6.92 -3.28
CA HIS A 32 8.26 6.58 -2.40
C HIS A 32 9.39 6.01 -3.25
N GLN A 33 10.31 6.91 -3.61
CA GLN A 33 11.64 6.53 -4.02
C GLN A 33 12.43 6.05 -2.79
N ASN A 34 12.97 4.85 -2.94
CA ASN A 34 14.17 4.29 -2.34
C ASN A 34 14.14 3.48 -1.02
N LEU A 35 14.61 2.23 -1.23
CA LEU A 35 15.55 1.40 -0.47
C LEU A 35 15.08 0.63 0.78
N LYS A 36 14.93 -0.68 0.54
CA LYS A 36 15.40 -1.84 1.33
C LYS A 36 14.95 -1.92 2.79
N GLU A 37 13.92 -2.74 3.00
CA GLU A 37 13.94 -3.97 3.81
C GLU A 37 12.50 -4.46 3.98
N PHE A 38 12.06 -5.41 3.15
CA PHE A 38 10.88 -6.20 3.47
C PHE A 38 11.34 -7.51 4.12
N ALA A 39 11.18 -7.56 5.43
CA ALA A 39 11.22 -8.78 6.21
C ALA A 39 9.93 -9.58 5.92
N LEU A 40 10.05 -10.71 5.24
CA LEU A 40 9.08 -11.79 5.37
C LEU A 40 9.82 -13.12 5.54
N THR A 41 9.50 -13.72 6.69
CA THR A 41 9.88 -15.03 7.19
C THR A 41 9.46 -16.15 6.26
N ASN A 42 10.36 -17.12 6.05
CA ASN A 42 9.98 -18.50 5.75
C ASN A 42 10.91 -19.46 6.51
N PRO A 43 10.51 -20.71 6.76
CA PRO A 43 10.74 -21.42 8.01
C PRO A 43 12.09 -22.14 8.02
N GLU A 44 12.59 -22.37 9.22
CA GLU A 44 13.85 -23.05 9.52
C GLU A 44 14.06 -24.38 8.75
N LYS A 45 15.26 -24.54 8.18
CA LYS A 45 16.08 -25.76 8.31
C LYS A 45 17.56 -25.50 7.92
N SER A 46 18.36 -25.31 8.97
CA SER A 46 19.80 -25.65 9.15
C SER A 46 20.71 -25.86 7.94
N SER A 47 21.76 -25.04 7.80
CA SER A 47 23.16 -25.44 8.09
C SER A 47 24.16 -24.27 7.92
N THR A 48 24.79 -23.91 9.04
CA THR A 48 26.17 -23.40 9.23
C THR A 48 27.04 -23.02 8.02
N LYS A 49 27.51 -21.77 7.98
CA LYS A 49 28.92 -21.38 8.23
C LYS A 49 29.11 -19.86 8.09
N GLU A 50 29.49 -19.23 9.21
CA GLU A 50 30.08 -17.89 9.22
C GLU A 50 31.47 -17.92 8.56
N THR A 51 31.80 -16.88 7.79
CA THR A 51 33.19 -16.54 7.49
C THR A 51 33.40 -15.07 7.83
N GLU A 52 34.32 -14.84 8.76
CA GLU A 52 34.78 -13.55 9.26
C GLU A 52 35.27 -12.63 8.13
N ARG A 53 34.96 -11.33 8.20
CA ARG A 53 35.85 -10.32 7.63
C ARG A 53 35.85 -9.03 8.45
N LYS A 54 37.03 -8.76 9.01
CA LYS A 54 37.48 -7.53 9.66
C LYS A 54 37.32 -6.32 8.75
N GLU A 55 37.06 -5.15 9.36
CA GLU A 55 37.64 -3.86 9.00
C GLU A 55 37.44 -2.88 10.18
N THR A 56 38.49 -2.65 10.96
CA THR A 56 39.40 -1.48 10.96
C THR A 56 38.89 -0.29 11.77
N LYS A 57 39.45 -0.17 12.98
CA LYS A 57 39.46 1.03 13.83
C LYS A 57 40.19 2.16 13.12
N ALA A 58 39.58 3.35 13.11
CA ALA A 58 40.30 4.61 13.10
C ALA A 58 39.98 5.28 14.44
N GLU A 59 41.00 5.35 15.30
CA GLU A 59 40.98 6.10 16.56
C GLU A 59 41.41 7.53 16.23
N GLU A 60 40.51 8.50 16.36
CA GLU A 60 40.88 9.91 16.50
C GLU A 60 40.88 10.23 18.01
N GLU A 61 42.07 10.44 18.54
CA GLU A 61 42.31 11.02 19.87
C GLU A 61 41.87 12.48 19.86
N LEU A 62 40.87 12.82 20.69
CA LEU A 62 40.59 14.19 21.10
C LEU A 62 40.50 14.23 22.63
N ASP A 63 41.33 15.12 23.17
CA ASP A 63 41.54 15.61 24.54
C ASP A 63 40.58 15.14 25.66
N ALA A 64 41.17 14.60 26.72
CA ALA A 64 40.53 14.37 28.01
C ALA A 64 40.30 15.69 28.75
N GLU A 65 39.30 16.48 28.34
CA GLU A 65 38.66 17.41 29.27
C GLU A 65 37.98 16.59 30.37
N VAL A 66 38.38 16.82 31.63
CA VAL A 66 37.77 16.22 32.80
C VAL A 66 36.33 16.73 32.89
N LEU A 67 35.40 16.02 32.25
CA LEU A 67 33.98 16.31 32.34
C LEU A 67 33.55 16.16 33.80
N GLU A 68 33.10 17.26 34.41
CA GLU A 68 32.55 17.26 35.76
C GLU A 68 31.35 16.31 35.77
N VAL A 69 31.45 15.21 36.52
CA VAL A 69 30.41 14.18 36.56
C VAL A 69 29.32 14.64 37.53
N PHE A 70 28.08 14.72 37.04
CA PHE A 70 26.92 15.01 37.87
C PHE A 70 26.70 13.88 38.88
N HIS A 71 26.48 14.20 40.16
CA HIS A 71 26.18 13.21 41.20
C HIS A 71 24.66 13.18 41.48
N PRO A 72 23.91 12.22 40.94
CA PRO A 72 22.45 12.22 40.99
C PRO A 72 21.93 11.97 42.40
N THR A 73 20.96 12.77 42.84
CA THR A 73 20.17 12.51 44.06
C THR A 73 18.78 11.97 43.70
N HIS A 74 17.97 11.62 44.70
CA HIS A 74 16.62 11.08 44.47
C HIS A 74 15.61 12.16 44.02
N GLU A 75 15.99 13.43 44.12
CA GLU A 75 15.21 14.58 43.65
C GLU A 75 15.77 15.10 42.31
N TRP A 76 14.91 15.75 41.52
CA TRP A 76 15.28 16.32 40.23
C TRP A 76 16.19 17.53 40.41
N GLN A 77 17.34 17.53 39.73
CA GLN A 77 18.27 18.66 39.71
C GLN A 77 18.64 19.03 38.29
N ALA A 78 18.77 20.33 38.01
CA ALA A 78 19.15 20.84 36.71
C ALA A 78 20.62 20.51 36.36
N LEU A 79 20.83 20.07 35.12
CA LEU A 79 22.14 19.75 34.56
C LEU A 79 22.77 20.98 33.93
N ARG A 80 24.06 21.20 34.19
CA ARG A 80 24.82 22.27 33.53
C ARG A 80 25.19 21.85 32.09
N PRO A 81 25.26 22.79 31.13
CA PRO A 81 25.71 22.49 29.78
C PRO A 81 27.13 21.88 29.78
N GLY A 82 27.28 20.69 29.20
CA GLY A 82 28.56 19.96 29.14
C GLY A 82 28.84 19.02 30.32
N GLN A 83 27.95 18.93 31.32
CA GLN A 83 28.12 18.05 32.47
C GLN A 83 27.84 16.57 32.11
N ALA A 84 28.73 15.66 32.48
CA ALA A 84 28.55 14.22 32.21
C ALA A 84 27.57 13.59 33.21
N VAL A 85 26.59 12.82 32.73
CA VAL A 85 25.59 12.17 33.57
C VAL A 85 25.93 10.68 33.74
N PRO A 86 26.01 10.15 34.97
CA PRO A 86 26.27 8.72 35.21
C PRO A 86 25.22 7.81 34.59
N ALA A 87 25.67 6.68 34.04
CA ALA A 87 24.80 5.64 33.50
C ALA A 87 23.81 5.14 34.57
N GLY A 88 22.52 5.06 34.23
CA GLY A 88 21.44 4.70 35.15
C GLY A 88 20.72 5.89 35.80
N SER A 89 21.12 7.13 35.48
CA SER A 89 20.36 8.31 35.88
C SER A 89 19.14 8.51 34.99
N HIS A 90 18.00 8.90 35.57
CA HIS A 90 16.81 9.27 34.80
C HIS A 90 16.90 10.75 34.41
N ILE A 91 16.84 11.04 33.12
CA ILE A 91 17.01 12.39 32.55
C ILE A 91 15.68 12.83 31.92
N ARG A 92 15.27 14.08 32.16
CA ARG A 92 14.12 14.70 31.48
C ARG A 92 14.44 16.10 31.02
N LEU A 93 13.66 16.60 30.06
CA LEU A 93 13.60 18.02 29.72
C LEU A 93 12.35 18.61 30.40
N ASN A 94 12.53 19.62 31.24
CA ASN A 94 11.42 20.33 31.86
C ASN A 94 10.80 21.27 30.82
N LEU A 95 9.59 20.94 30.33
CA LEU A 95 8.93 21.68 29.25
C LEU A 95 8.49 23.10 29.64
N GLN A 96 8.50 23.42 30.95
CA GLN A 96 8.04 24.71 31.46
C GLN A 96 9.21 25.68 31.68
N THR A 97 10.40 25.17 32.03
CA THR A 97 11.63 25.97 32.20
C THR A 97 12.62 25.82 31.05
N GLY A 98 12.47 24.79 30.21
CA GLY A 98 13.39 24.45 29.13
C GLY A 98 14.69 23.78 29.59
N GLU A 99 14.84 23.52 30.89
CA GLU A 99 16.08 22.98 31.48
C GLU A 99 16.13 21.44 31.44
N ARG A 100 17.33 20.89 31.24
CA ARG A 100 17.57 19.45 31.36
C ARG A 100 17.79 19.11 32.83
N GLU A 101 17.04 18.16 33.37
CA GLU A 101 17.13 17.73 34.77
C GLU A 101 17.48 16.23 34.84
N ALA A 102 18.25 15.84 35.86
CA ALA A 102 18.57 14.45 36.15
C ALA A 102 18.33 14.09 37.62
N LYS A 103 17.98 12.83 37.85
CA LYS A 103 17.91 12.23 39.19
C LYS A 103 18.36 10.77 39.16
N LEU A 104 18.65 10.22 40.33
CA LEU A 104 18.95 8.82 40.53
C LEU A 104 17.69 7.98 40.30
N GLN A 105 17.80 6.95 39.46
CA GLN A 105 16.73 5.99 39.26
C GLN A 105 16.66 5.07 40.49
N TYR A 106 15.46 4.92 41.09
CA TYR A 106 15.25 3.86 42.07
C TYR A 106 15.51 2.51 41.39
N GLU A 107 16.36 1.67 41.97
CA GLU A 107 16.45 0.27 41.57
C GLU A 107 15.14 -0.42 41.92
N ASP A 108 14.20 -0.42 40.97
CA ASP A 108 13.16 -1.43 40.95
C ASP A 108 13.86 -2.78 40.82
N LYS A 109 13.84 -3.57 41.90
CA LYS A 109 14.34 -4.96 41.97
C LYS A 109 13.76 -5.90 40.90
N PHE A 110 12.89 -5.41 40.01
CA PHE A 110 12.35 -6.11 38.86
C PHE A 110 13.16 -5.97 37.56
N ARG A 111 14.13 -5.04 37.43
CA ARG A 111 14.88 -4.86 36.15
C ARG A 111 16.22 -5.60 36.05
N ASN A 112 16.73 -6.17 37.14
CA ASN A 112 18.05 -6.84 37.13
C ASN A 112 18.08 -8.24 36.47
N ASN A 113 16.95 -8.75 35.97
CA ASN A 113 16.91 -10.00 35.21
C ASN A 113 16.88 -9.82 33.68
N LEU A 114 17.05 -8.60 33.15
CA LEU A 114 16.98 -8.33 31.71
C LEU A 114 18.31 -7.95 31.04
N LYS A 115 19.45 -8.10 31.74
CA LYS A 115 20.74 -8.31 31.04
C LYS A 115 20.88 -9.79 30.69
N GLY A 116 19.98 -10.26 29.82
CA GLY A 116 20.12 -11.53 29.15
C GLY A 116 21.28 -11.44 28.16
N LYS A 117 22.38 -12.14 28.45
CA LYS A 117 23.23 -12.70 27.40
C LYS A 117 22.28 -13.43 26.44
N ARG A 118 22.28 -13.06 25.16
CA ARG A 118 21.53 -13.76 24.11
C ARG A 118 21.99 -15.22 24.13
N LEU A 119 21.21 -16.07 24.78
CA LEU A 119 21.34 -17.52 24.72
C LEU A 119 20.48 -17.93 23.53
N ASP A 120 21.10 -18.54 22.53
CA ASP A 120 20.39 -19.23 21.45
C ASP A 120 19.52 -20.32 22.08
N ILE A 121 18.20 -20.13 22.02
CA ILE A 121 17.23 -21.12 22.49
C ILE A 121 16.93 -22.04 21.31
N ASN A 122 17.53 -23.22 21.33
CA ASN A 122 17.18 -24.33 20.44
C ASN A 122 15.88 -24.98 20.95
N THR A 123 14.87 -25.07 20.09
CA THR A 123 13.45 -25.27 20.42
C THR A 123 13.08 -26.71 20.77
N ASN A 124 13.86 -27.46 21.57
CA ASN A 124 13.55 -28.85 21.90
C ASN A 124 14.00 -29.35 23.30
N THR A 125 14.29 -28.47 24.27
CA THR A 125 14.97 -28.91 25.51
C THR A 125 14.20 -28.71 26.82
N TYR A 126 12.91 -28.37 26.80
CA TYR A 126 12.14 -28.22 28.04
C TYR A 126 11.02 -29.25 28.13
N THR A 127 11.09 -30.10 29.15
CA THR A 127 10.03 -31.05 29.46
C THR A 127 8.90 -30.35 30.22
N SER A 128 7.67 -30.87 30.16
CA SER A 128 6.54 -30.34 30.95
C SER A 128 6.81 -30.31 32.47
N GLN A 129 7.79 -31.07 32.93
CA GLN A 129 8.24 -31.13 34.32
C GLN A 129 9.14 -29.94 34.68
N ASP A 130 9.98 -29.49 33.74
CA ASP A 130 10.82 -28.29 33.88
C ASP A 130 9.94 -27.03 33.96
N LEU A 131 8.91 -26.93 33.10
CA LEU A 131 7.94 -25.84 33.14
C LEU A 131 7.15 -25.83 34.46
N LYS A 132 6.73 -27.00 34.96
CA LYS A 132 6.05 -27.11 36.27
C LYS A 132 6.95 -26.65 37.41
N SER A 133 8.23 -27.00 37.38
CA SER A 133 9.19 -26.59 38.41
C SER A 133 9.46 -25.08 38.38
N ALA A 134 9.51 -24.48 37.19
CA ALA A 134 9.65 -23.03 37.02
C ALA A 134 8.40 -22.28 37.53
N LEU A 135 7.20 -22.77 37.20
CA LEU A 135 5.94 -22.21 37.70
C LEU A 135 5.79 -22.34 39.22
N ALA A 136 6.27 -23.43 39.81
CA ALA A 136 6.27 -23.61 41.26
C ALA A 136 7.16 -22.56 41.96
N LYS A 137 8.34 -22.25 41.39
CA LYS A 137 9.23 -21.21 41.92
C LYS A 137 8.64 -19.80 41.81
N PHE A 138 7.85 -19.51 40.78
CA PHE A 138 7.07 -18.26 40.69
C PHE A 138 5.96 -18.20 41.73
N LYS A 139 5.35 -19.33 42.07
CA LYS A 139 4.29 -19.43 43.08
C LYS A 139 4.82 -19.25 44.50
N GLU A 140 6.00 -19.80 44.82
CA GLU A 140 6.68 -19.59 46.11
C GLU A 140 7.13 -18.13 46.32
N GLY A 141 7.54 -17.43 45.26
CA GLY A 141 7.86 -15.99 45.32
C GLY A 141 6.65 -15.08 45.56
N ALA A 142 5.42 -15.57 45.28
CA ALA A 142 4.17 -14.87 45.54
C ALA A 142 3.63 -15.09 46.96
N GLU A 143 4.16 -16.08 47.70
CA GLU A 143 3.80 -16.38 49.08
C GLU A 143 4.71 -15.69 50.11
N MET A 144 5.72 -14.93 49.67
CA MET A 144 6.46 -14.02 50.55
C MET A 144 5.50 -12.93 51.03
N GLU A 145 5.28 -12.85 52.35
CA GLU A 145 4.35 -11.90 52.96
C GLU A 145 4.48 -10.52 52.32
N SER A 146 3.47 -10.13 51.52
CA SER A 146 3.38 -8.78 50.96
C SER A 146 3.58 -7.80 52.11
N SER A 147 4.60 -6.97 52.03
CA SER A 147 4.93 -6.02 53.09
C SER A 147 3.71 -5.12 53.36
N LYS A 148 3.61 -4.52 54.57
CA LYS A 148 2.53 -3.57 54.86
C LYS A 148 2.48 -2.42 53.83
N GLU A 149 3.62 -2.06 53.25
CA GLU A 149 3.73 -1.09 52.17
C GLU A 149 3.18 -1.59 50.83
N ASP A 150 3.38 -2.87 50.48
CA ASP A 150 2.82 -3.47 49.26
C ASP A 150 1.29 -3.59 49.33
N LYS A 151 0.76 -3.94 50.50
CA LYS A 151 -0.69 -3.94 50.74
C LYS A 151 -1.28 -2.54 50.67
N ALA A 152 -0.57 -1.54 51.19
CA ALA A 152 -0.99 -0.14 51.13
C ALA A 152 -0.98 0.38 49.68
N ARG A 153 0.08 0.12 48.91
CA ARG A 153 0.15 0.45 47.47
C ARG A 153 -0.93 -0.26 46.67
N GLN A 154 -1.18 -1.55 46.89
CA GLN A 154 -2.27 -2.26 46.22
C GLN A 154 -3.64 -1.69 46.60
N ALA A 155 -3.85 -1.29 47.85
CA ALA A 155 -5.11 -0.67 48.28
C ALA A 155 -5.30 0.73 47.67
N GLU A 156 -4.24 1.51 47.56
CA GLU A 156 -4.25 2.82 46.90
C GLU A 156 -4.53 2.69 45.39
N VAL A 157 -3.85 1.77 44.71
CA VAL A 157 -4.10 1.45 43.30
C VAL A 157 -5.53 0.96 43.08
N LYS A 158 -6.04 0.06 43.93
CA LYS A 158 -7.43 -0.43 43.84
C LYS A 158 -8.48 0.67 44.07
N ARG A 159 -8.13 1.79 44.71
CA ARG A 159 -9.02 2.95 44.86
C ARG A 159 -8.99 3.88 43.65
N LEU A 160 -7.91 3.85 42.86
CA LEU A 160 -7.77 4.65 41.64
C LEU A 160 -8.51 4.05 40.44
N PHE A 161 -8.81 2.75 40.46
CA PHE A 161 -9.47 2.05 39.37
C PHE A 161 -10.83 1.49 39.80
N ARG A 162 -11.79 1.53 38.89
CA ARG A 162 -13.07 0.84 39.08
C ARG A 162 -12.86 -0.68 39.14
N PRO A 163 -13.64 -1.40 39.97
CA PRO A 163 -13.61 -2.87 40.00
C PRO A 163 -13.86 -3.46 38.60
N ILE A 164 -13.13 -4.51 38.26
CA ILE A 164 -13.26 -5.16 36.94
C ILE A 164 -14.65 -5.76 36.74
N GLU A 165 -15.32 -6.16 37.82
CA GLU A 165 -16.70 -6.66 37.82
C GLU A 165 -17.71 -5.54 37.49
N GLU A 166 -17.48 -4.32 37.98
CA GLU A 166 -18.31 -3.15 37.66
C GLU A 166 -18.11 -2.77 36.19
N LEU A 167 -16.87 -2.75 35.70
CA LEU A 167 -16.57 -2.50 34.29
C LEU A 167 -17.16 -3.57 33.36
N LYS A 168 -17.14 -4.85 33.75
CA LYS A 168 -17.80 -5.93 32.99
C LYS A 168 -19.31 -5.74 32.94
N LYS A 169 -19.93 -5.38 34.07
CA LYS A 169 -21.36 -5.10 34.14
C LYS A 169 -21.75 -3.89 33.30
N ASP A 170 -20.99 -2.80 33.38
CA ASP A 170 -21.18 -1.61 32.56
C ASP A 170 -21.04 -1.94 31.06
N PHE A 171 -20.07 -2.79 30.71
CA PHE A 171 -19.83 -3.25 29.33
C PHE A 171 -20.97 -4.15 28.82
N ASP A 172 -21.47 -5.06 29.65
CA ASP A 172 -22.64 -5.90 29.35
C ASP A 172 -23.92 -5.05 29.20
N GLU A 173 -24.09 -4.02 30.04
CA GLU A 173 -25.20 -3.07 30.00
C GLU A 173 -25.16 -2.16 28.75
N LEU A 174 -23.95 -1.82 28.29
CA LEU A 174 -23.71 -1.02 27.09
C LEU A 174 -24.12 -1.76 25.79
N ASN A 175 -24.37 -3.07 25.83
CA ASN A 175 -24.78 -3.90 24.69
C ASN A 175 -23.97 -3.61 23.41
N VAL A 176 -22.68 -3.29 23.58
CA VAL A 176 -21.77 -3.08 22.46
C VAL A 176 -21.40 -4.47 21.95
N VAL A 177 -22.21 -4.96 21.01
CA VAL A 177 -21.86 -6.15 20.24
C VAL A 177 -20.66 -5.75 19.38
N ILE A 178 -19.46 -6.05 19.89
CA ILE A 178 -18.23 -5.96 19.10
C ILE A 178 -18.31 -7.12 18.11
N GLU A 179 -18.91 -6.87 16.94
CA GLU A 179 -18.83 -7.80 15.81
C GLU A 179 -17.39 -7.75 15.27
N THR A 180 -16.81 -8.92 15.01
CA THR A 180 -15.56 -8.97 14.26
C THR A 180 -15.83 -8.69 12.78
N ASP A 181 -14.83 -8.19 12.06
CA ASP A 181 -14.95 -7.97 10.61
C ASP A 181 -15.41 -9.24 9.87
N MET A 182 -14.91 -10.41 10.25
CA MET A 182 -15.38 -11.70 9.71
C MET A 182 -16.89 -11.89 9.92
N GLN A 183 -17.43 -11.62 11.12
CA GLN A 183 -18.86 -11.75 11.39
C GLN A 183 -19.70 -10.79 10.54
N ILE A 184 -19.23 -9.56 10.38
CA ILE A 184 -19.87 -8.56 9.53
C ILE A 184 -19.86 -9.03 8.07
N MET A 185 -18.71 -9.47 7.55
CA MET A 185 -18.58 -9.96 6.17
C MET A 185 -19.48 -11.18 5.90
N VAL A 186 -19.59 -12.11 6.85
CA VAL A 186 -20.51 -13.26 6.74
C VAL A 186 -21.96 -12.78 6.63
N ARG A 187 -22.37 -11.80 7.44
CA ARG A 187 -23.72 -11.20 7.36
C ARG A 187 -23.95 -10.51 6.02
N LEU A 188 -22.97 -9.77 5.50
CA LEU A 188 -23.04 -9.09 4.20
C LEU A 188 -23.17 -10.09 3.04
N ILE A 189 -22.36 -11.16 3.04
CA ILE A 189 -22.43 -12.22 2.02
C ILE A 189 -23.77 -12.96 2.07
N ASN A 190 -24.30 -13.25 3.26
CA ASN A 190 -25.61 -13.88 3.40
C ASN A 190 -26.72 -12.97 2.88
N LYS A 191 -26.64 -11.66 3.13
CA LYS A 191 -27.58 -10.67 2.57
C LYS A 191 -27.48 -10.60 1.04
N PHE A 192 -26.28 -10.62 0.50
CA PHE A 192 -26.06 -10.64 -0.95
C PHE A 192 -26.64 -11.90 -1.62
N ASN A 193 -26.42 -13.07 -1.02
CA ASN A 193 -26.84 -14.37 -1.57
C ASN A 193 -28.33 -14.68 -1.32
N SER A 194 -29.01 -13.96 -0.44
CA SER A 194 -30.41 -14.24 -0.14
C SER A 194 -31.32 -13.95 -1.33
N SER A 195 -32.26 -14.86 -1.58
CA SER A 195 -33.33 -14.64 -2.57
C SER A 195 -34.38 -13.64 -2.08
N SER A 196 -34.47 -13.38 -0.78
CA SER A 196 -35.43 -12.45 -0.19
C SER A 196 -34.96 -10.99 -0.21
N SER A 197 -33.67 -10.74 -0.48
CA SER A 197 -33.10 -9.39 -0.44
C SER A 197 -33.34 -8.63 -1.73
N SER A 198 -33.67 -7.34 -1.61
CA SER A 198 -33.88 -6.45 -2.75
C SER A 198 -32.56 -6.19 -3.50
N LEU A 199 -32.64 -5.63 -4.71
CA LEU A 199 -31.46 -5.24 -5.47
C LEU A 199 -30.62 -4.20 -4.71
N GLU A 200 -31.27 -3.19 -4.11
CA GLU A 200 -30.63 -2.14 -3.32
C GLU A 200 -29.93 -2.71 -2.09
N GLU A 201 -30.57 -3.68 -1.42
CA GLU A 201 -29.98 -4.37 -0.27
C GLU A 201 -28.74 -5.18 -0.64
N LYS A 202 -28.75 -5.83 -1.82
CA LYS A 202 -27.60 -6.57 -2.35
C LYS A 202 -26.47 -5.64 -2.74
N ILE A 203 -26.78 -4.51 -3.36
CA ILE A 203 -25.80 -3.49 -3.74
C ILE A 203 -25.17 -2.89 -2.48
N ALA A 204 -25.97 -2.51 -1.48
CA ALA A 204 -25.46 -2.02 -0.21
C ALA A 204 -24.56 -3.04 0.48
N ALA A 205 -24.94 -4.32 0.49
CA ALA A 205 -24.13 -5.37 1.07
C ALA A 205 -22.77 -5.53 0.37
N LEU A 206 -22.74 -5.47 -0.97
CA LEU A 206 -21.50 -5.53 -1.73
C LEU A 206 -20.63 -4.28 -1.55
N PHE A 207 -21.24 -3.10 -1.48
CA PHE A 207 -20.52 -1.86 -1.23
C PHE A 207 -19.87 -1.85 0.16
N ASP A 208 -20.61 -2.25 1.19
CA ASP A 208 -20.07 -2.36 2.55
C ASP A 208 -18.98 -3.43 2.61
N LEU A 209 -19.15 -4.56 1.90
CA LEU A 209 -18.16 -5.64 1.87
C LEU A 209 -16.84 -5.19 1.25
N GLU A 210 -16.90 -4.35 0.22
CA GLU A 210 -15.71 -3.82 -0.46
C GLU A 210 -14.78 -3.08 0.51
N TYR A 211 -15.34 -2.32 1.45
CA TYR A 211 -14.58 -1.63 2.50
C TYR A 211 -13.74 -2.60 3.35
N TYR A 212 -14.32 -3.73 3.76
CA TYR A 212 -13.64 -4.68 4.64
C TYR A 212 -12.51 -5.43 3.93
N VAL A 213 -12.75 -5.86 2.68
CA VAL A 213 -11.80 -6.70 1.93
C VAL A 213 -10.59 -5.93 1.39
N HIS A 214 -10.54 -4.61 1.58
CA HIS A 214 -9.30 -3.84 1.41
C HIS A 214 -8.19 -4.29 2.36
N GLN A 215 -8.56 -4.82 3.53
CA GLN A 215 -7.59 -5.43 4.43
C GLN A 215 -7.27 -6.84 3.95
N MET A 216 -5.98 -7.13 3.79
CA MET A 216 -5.50 -8.41 3.22
C MET A 216 -5.99 -9.63 4.00
N ASP A 217 -6.06 -9.53 5.33
CA ASP A 217 -6.54 -10.63 6.19
C ASP A 217 -8.05 -10.84 6.01
N ASN A 218 -8.84 -9.77 5.95
CA ASN A 218 -10.29 -9.85 5.68
C ASN A 218 -10.59 -10.46 4.30
N ALA A 219 -9.79 -10.14 3.28
CA ALA A 219 -9.92 -10.79 1.97
C ALA A 219 -9.62 -12.30 2.03
N GLN A 220 -8.65 -12.72 2.86
CA GLN A 220 -8.38 -14.14 3.10
C GLN A 220 -9.49 -14.81 3.93
N ASP A 221 -10.11 -14.09 4.85
CA ASP A 221 -11.29 -14.57 5.58
C ASP A 221 -12.48 -14.75 4.64
N LEU A 222 -12.71 -13.80 3.72
CA LEU A 222 -13.73 -13.93 2.68
C LEU A 222 -13.56 -15.22 1.86
N LEU A 223 -12.32 -15.60 1.58
CA LEU A 223 -12.00 -16.88 0.96
C LEU A 223 -12.29 -18.07 1.90
N SER A 224 -11.88 -17.99 3.17
CA SER A 224 -11.94 -19.11 4.13
C SER A 224 -13.37 -19.60 4.41
N PHE A 225 -14.35 -18.69 4.46
CA PHE A 225 -15.77 -19.05 4.61
C PHE A 225 -16.51 -19.20 3.27
N GLY A 226 -15.80 -19.19 2.13
CA GLY A 226 -16.35 -19.43 0.79
C GLY A 226 -17.10 -18.24 0.17
N GLY A 227 -17.05 -17.06 0.79
CA GLY A 227 -17.70 -15.85 0.27
C GLY A 227 -17.10 -15.36 -1.04
N LEU A 228 -15.80 -15.60 -1.30
CA LEU A 228 -15.15 -15.20 -2.56
C LEU A 228 -15.88 -15.78 -3.79
N GLN A 229 -16.20 -17.07 -3.76
CA GLN A 229 -16.89 -17.72 -4.87
C GLN A 229 -18.31 -17.19 -5.08
N VAL A 230 -18.99 -16.79 -4.00
CA VAL A 230 -20.31 -16.15 -4.07
C VAL A 230 -20.21 -14.82 -4.82
N VAL A 231 -19.20 -13.99 -4.53
CA VAL A 231 -18.96 -12.73 -5.24
C VAL A 231 -18.57 -12.97 -6.70
N ILE A 232 -17.72 -13.96 -6.99
CA ILE A 232 -17.38 -14.36 -8.37
C ILE A 232 -18.62 -14.75 -9.17
N ASN A 233 -19.56 -15.47 -8.55
CA ASN A 233 -20.82 -15.83 -9.19
C ASN A 233 -21.71 -14.59 -9.47
N GLY A 234 -21.56 -13.53 -8.67
CA GLY A 234 -22.22 -12.24 -8.90
C GLY A 234 -21.87 -11.59 -10.24
N LEU A 235 -20.69 -11.87 -10.81
CA LEU A 235 -20.30 -11.40 -12.14
C LEU A 235 -21.19 -11.96 -13.27
N ASN A 236 -21.89 -13.08 -13.03
CA ASN A 236 -22.84 -13.67 -13.97
C ASN A 236 -24.27 -13.13 -13.83
N SER A 237 -24.51 -12.16 -12.94
CA SER A 237 -25.84 -11.56 -12.74
C SER A 237 -26.38 -10.93 -14.04
N THR A 238 -27.69 -10.90 -14.23
CA THR A 238 -28.32 -10.12 -15.30
C THR A 238 -28.30 -8.62 -14.99
N GLU A 239 -28.19 -8.25 -13.72
CA GLU A 239 -28.21 -6.86 -13.25
C GLU A 239 -26.81 -6.21 -13.39
N PRO A 240 -26.65 -5.14 -14.19
CA PRO A 240 -25.35 -4.48 -14.38
C PRO A 240 -24.75 -3.94 -13.08
N LEU A 241 -25.59 -3.45 -12.17
CA LEU A 241 -25.14 -2.95 -10.87
C LEU A 241 -24.55 -4.06 -10.01
N VAL A 242 -25.12 -5.27 -10.03
CA VAL A 242 -24.53 -6.40 -9.30
C VAL A 242 -23.17 -6.76 -9.87
N LYS A 243 -23.00 -6.77 -11.20
CA LYS A 243 -21.69 -6.98 -11.82
C LYS A 243 -20.68 -5.90 -11.42
N GLU A 244 -21.11 -4.64 -11.40
CA GLU A 244 -20.27 -3.50 -11.03
C GLU A 244 -19.73 -3.62 -9.61
N TYR A 245 -20.61 -3.82 -8.62
CA TYR A 245 -20.22 -3.90 -7.21
C TYR A 245 -19.53 -5.23 -6.87
N ALA A 246 -19.91 -6.35 -7.51
CA ALA A 246 -19.16 -7.60 -7.36
C ALA A 246 -17.73 -7.46 -7.89
N ALA A 247 -17.55 -6.85 -9.07
CA ALA A 247 -16.21 -6.55 -9.59
C ALA A 247 -15.46 -5.58 -8.67
N PHE A 248 -16.15 -4.63 -8.03
CA PHE A 248 -15.50 -3.70 -7.11
C PHE A 248 -14.93 -4.41 -5.87
N VAL A 249 -15.72 -5.26 -5.22
CA VAL A 249 -15.27 -6.13 -4.11
C VAL A 249 -14.09 -7.00 -4.54
N LEU A 250 -14.18 -7.64 -5.71
CA LEU A 250 -13.11 -8.51 -6.22
C LEU A 250 -11.82 -7.73 -6.45
N GLY A 251 -11.88 -6.54 -7.05
CA GLY A 251 -10.71 -5.70 -7.25
C GLY A 251 -10.03 -5.28 -5.95
N ALA A 252 -10.79 -4.98 -4.90
CA ALA A 252 -10.24 -4.72 -3.58
C ALA A 252 -9.59 -5.99 -2.99
N ALA A 253 -10.28 -7.13 -3.04
CA ALA A 253 -9.79 -8.40 -2.49
C ALA A 253 -8.52 -8.95 -3.19
N PHE A 254 -8.34 -8.69 -4.49
CA PHE A 254 -7.17 -9.14 -5.25
C PHE A 254 -5.92 -8.29 -5.00
N SER A 255 -6.11 -7.04 -4.58
CA SER A 255 -5.02 -6.06 -4.50
C SER A 255 -3.98 -6.51 -3.48
N SER A 256 -2.77 -6.78 -3.95
CA SER A 256 -1.63 -7.26 -3.13
C SER A 256 -1.89 -8.58 -2.38
N ASN A 257 -2.77 -9.46 -2.89
CA ASN A 257 -3.13 -10.70 -2.21
C ASN A 257 -2.99 -11.96 -3.11
N PRO A 258 -1.78 -12.55 -3.21
CA PRO A 258 -1.51 -13.68 -4.10
C PRO A 258 -2.39 -14.91 -3.84
N LYS A 259 -2.72 -15.19 -2.58
CA LYS A 259 -3.56 -16.34 -2.20
C LYS A 259 -4.98 -16.18 -2.76
N VAL A 260 -5.57 -14.99 -2.57
CA VAL A 260 -6.92 -14.69 -3.10
C VAL A 260 -6.89 -14.64 -4.64
N GLN A 261 -5.83 -14.10 -5.25
CA GLN A 261 -5.68 -14.10 -6.71
C GLN A 261 -5.66 -15.51 -7.31
N VAL A 262 -4.92 -16.46 -6.70
CA VAL A 262 -4.88 -17.87 -7.15
C VAL A 262 -6.29 -18.47 -7.15
N GLU A 263 -6.98 -18.40 -6.02
CA GLU A 263 -8.32 -18.95 -5.84
C GLU A 263 -9.34 -18.28 -6.77
N ALA A 264 -9.19 -16.99 -7.04
CA ALA A 264 -10.04 -16.28 -7.98
C ALA A 264 -9.86 -16.75 -9.43
N ILE A 265 -8.62 -17.06 -9.85
CA ILE A 265 -8.36 -17.65 -11.16
C ILE A 265 -9.01 -19.03 -11.27
N GLU A 266 -8.84 -19.87 -10.24
CA GLU A 266 -9.41 -21.22 -10.19
C GLU A 266 -10.95 -21.19 -10.15
N GLY A 267 -11.53 -20.19 -9.47
CA GLY A 267 -12.97 -19.91 -9.45
C GLY A 267 -13.53 -19.32 -10.75
N GLY A 268 -12.69 -19.09 -11.76
CA GLY A 268 -13.09 -18.62 -13.10
C GLY A 268 -13.34 -17.11 -13.19
N ALA A 269 -12.82 -16.31 -12.25
CA ALA A 269 -13.02 -14.86 -12.24
C ALA A 269 -12.48 -14.19 -13.52
N LEU A 270 -11.27 -14.57 -13.96
CA LEU A 270 -10.61 -13.97 -15.13
C LEU A 270 -11.47 -14.08 -16.39
N GLN A 271 -12.02 -15.27 -16.68
CA GLN A 271 -12.87 -15.47 -17.85
C GLN A 271 -14.13 -14.59 -17.78
N LYS A 272 -14.77 -14.51 -16.61
CA LYS A 272 -15.97 -13.67 -16.40
C LYS A 272 -15.65 -12.19 -16.60
N LEU A 273 -14.55 -11.70 -16.04
CA LEU A 273 -14.11 -10.30 -16.19
C LEU A 273 -13.87 -9.96 -17.67
N LEU A 274 -13.17 -10.84 -18.41
CA LEU A 274 -12.93 -10.65 -19.85
C LEU A 274 -14.23 -10.63 -20.67
N VAL A 275 -15.18 -11.52 -20.37
CA VAL A 275 -16.49 -11.54 -21.05
C VAL A 275 -17.27 -10.25 -20.80
N ILE A 276 -17.24 -9.72 -19.57
CA ILE A 276 -17.93 -8.47 -19.25
C ILE A 276 -17.29 -7.28 -20.00
N LEU A 277 -15.96 -7.22 -20.11
CA LEU A 277 -15.28 -6.18 -20.89
C LEU A 277 -15.53 -6.30 -22.40
N ALA A 278 -15.69 -7.52 -22.91
CA ALA A 278 -15.93 -7.79 -24.32
C ALA A 278 -17.39 -7.60 -24.77
N THR A 279 -18.32 -7.41 -23.84
CA THR A 279 -19.76 -7.26 -24.13
C THR A 279 -20.27 -5.86 -23.83
N GLU A 280 -21.44 -5.54 -24.35
CA GLU A 280 -22.10 -4.26 -24.07
C GLU A 280 -22.51 -4.19 -22.58
N GLN A 281 -21.97 -3.19 -21.88
CA GLN A 281 -22.19 -2.95 -20.46
C GLN A 281 -22.09 -1.45 -20.17
N PRO A 282 -22.72 -0.95 -19.10
CA PRO A 282 -22.53 0.41 -18.64
C PRO A 282 -21.05 0.73 -18.38
N LEU A 283 -20.64 1.96 -18.68
CA LEU A 283 -19.26 2.42 -18.46
C LEU A 283 -18.81 2.26 -17.00
N THR A 284 -19.72 2.44 -16.03
CA THR A 284 -19.44 2.27 -14.60
C THR A 284 -19.07 0.83 -14.27
N ALA A 285 -19.79 -0.15 -14.80
CA ALA A 285 -19.45 -1.56 -14.69
C ALA A 285 -18.09 -1.87 -15.35
N LYS A 286 -17.85 -1.39 -16.58
CA LYS A 286 -16.56 -1.57 -17.26
C LYS A 286 -15.38 -0.99 -16.45
N LYS A 287 -15.56 0.16 -15.80
CA LYS A 287 -14.54 0.75 -14.90
C LYS A 287 -14.17 -0.17 -13.74
N LYS A 288 -15.16 -0.76 -13.05
CA LYS A 288 -14.93 -1.66 -11.90
C LYS A 288 -14.42 -3.02 -12.33
N VAL A 289 -14.86 -3.54 -13.47
CA VAL A 289 -14.35 -4.79 -14.05
C VAL A 289 -12.91 -4.63 -14.50
N LEU A 290 -12.56 -3.51 -15.13
CA LEU A 290 -11.17 -3.21 -15.49
C LEU A 290 -10.30 -3.05 -14.23
N PHE A 291 -10.81 -2.43 -13.16
CA PHE A 291 -10.12 -2.41 -11.87
C PHE A 291 -9.80 -3.80 -11.35
N ALA A 292 -10.80 -4.68 -11.29
CA ALA A 292 -10.62 -6.06 -10.85
C ALA A 292 -9.62 -6.82 -11.73
N LEU A 293 -9.69 -6.64 -13.05
CA LEU A 293 -8.74 -7.25 -13.97
C LEU A 293 -7.30 -6.75 -13.72
N CYS A 294 -7.10 -5.44 -13.55
CA CYS A 294 -5.78 -4.90 -13.23
C CYS A 294 -5.23 -5.49 -11.93
N SER A 295 -6.04 -5.50 -10.86
CA SER A 295 -5.63 -6.04 -9.56
C SER A 295 -5.35 -7.54 -9.60
N LEU A 296 -6.03 -8.30 -10.47
CA LEU A 296 -5.80 -9.73 -10.64
C LEU A 296 -4.49 -10.06 -11.39
N LEU A 297 -4.06 -9.20 -12.32
CA LEU A 297 -2.91 -9.46 -13.20
C LEU A 297 -1.59 -8.97 -12.62
N ARG A 298 -1.60 -7.90 -11.83
CA ARG A 298 -0.39 -7.31 -11.25
C ARG A 298 0.27 -8.28 -10.27
N HIS A 299 1.59 -8.37 -10.38
CA HIS A 299 2.46 -9.24 -9.59
C HIS A 299 2.11 -10.73 -9.63
N PHE A 300 1.34 -11.17 -10.64
CA PHE A 300 0.86 -12.55 -10.73
C PHE A 300 1.07 -13.14 -12.14
N PRO A 301 2.28 -13.64 -12.46
CA PRO A 301 2.63 -14.07 -13.82
C PRO A 301 1.77 -15.23 -14.34
N TYR A 302 1.28 -16.11 -13.46
CA TYR A 302 0.34 -17.16 -13.87
C TYR A 302 -0.98 -16.58 -14.41
N ALA A 303 -1.57 -15.58 -13.75
CA ALA A 303 -2.75 -14.90 -14.26
C ALA A 303 -2.48 -14.16 -15.56
N GLN A 304 -1.31 -13.51 -15.69
CA GLN A 304 -0.88 -12.87 -16.95
C GLN A 304 -0.83 -13.88 -18.10
N GLN A 305 -0.26 -15.07 -17.87
CA GLN A 305 -0.22 -16.13 -18.88
C GLN A 305 -1.64 -16.58 -19.29
N GLN A 306 -2.55 -16.80 -18.33
CA GLN A 306 -3.92 -17.18 -18.64
C GLN A 306 -4.68 -16.08 -19.36
N PHE A 307 -4.45 -14.82 -19.00
CA PHE A 307 -5.02 -13.65 -19.67
C PHE A 307 -4.61 -13.61 -21.15
N LEU A 308 -3.34 -13.87 -21.47
CA LEU A 308 -2.89 -13.96 -22.86
C LEU A 308 -3.56 -15.12 -23.61
N LYS A 309 -3.64 -16.32 -22.98
CA LYS A 309 -4.29 -17.51 -23.58
C LYS A 309 -5.78 -17.27 -23.89
N LEU A 310 -6.45 -16.48 -23.08
CA LEU A 310 -7.87 -16.12 -23.27
C LEU A 310 -8.09 -14.95 -24.24
N GLY A 311 -7.06 -14.49 -24.95
CA GLY A 311 -7.18 -13.38 -25.89
C GLY A 311 -7.37 -12.02 -25.21
N GLY A 312 -6.91 -11.89 -23.96
CA GLY A 312 -7.14 -10.70 -23.15
C GLY A 312 -6.62 -9.39 -23.78
N LEU A 313 -5.50 -9.44 -24.51
CA LEU A 313 -4.98 -8.27 -25.24
C LEU A 313 -5.94 -7.78 -26.34
N GLN A 314 -6.66 -8.70 -26.99
CA GLN A 314 -7.65 -8.34 -28.01
C GLN A 314 -8.90 -7.71 -27.37
N VAL A 315 -9.31 -8.21 -26.19
CA VAL A 315 -10.40 -7.60 -25.40
C VAL A 315 -10.02 -6.18 -24.99
N LEU A 316 -8.83 -5.98 -24.44
CA LEU A 316 -8.35 -4.65 -24.07
C LEU A 316 -8.24 -3.72 -25.29
N ARG A 317 -7.79 -4.23 -26.44
CA ARG A 317 -7.71 -3.45 -27.68
C ARG A 317 -9.10 -2.98 -28.11
N SER A 318 -10.07 -3.88 -28.07
CA SER A 318 -11.45 -3.55 -28.44
C SER A 318 -12.04 -2.51 -27.47
N LEU A 319 -11.75 -2.65 -26.17
CA LEU A 319 -12.18 -1.72 -25.14
C LEU A 319 -11.66 -0.30 -25.33
N VAL A 320 -10.39 -0.12 -25.73
CA VAL A 320 -9.81 1.22 -25.94
C VAL A 320 -10.20 1.85 -27.28
N GLN A 321 -10.69 1.04 -28.23
CA GLN A 321 -11.16 1.50 -29.55
C GLN A 321 -12.68 1.75 -29.59
N GLU A 322 -13.41 1.28 -28.56
CA GLU A 322 -14.83 1.52 -28.40
C GLU A 322 -15.11 3.01 -28.11
N LYS A 323 -16.18 3.54 -28.68
CA LYS A 323 -16.58 4.94 -28.43
C LYS A 323 -17.18 5.08 -27.04
N GLY A 324 -16.79 6.13 -26.31
CA GLY A 324 -17.29 6.42 -24.96
C GLY A 324 -16.53 5.71 -23.83
N THR A 325 -15.47 4.97 -24.15
CA THR A 325 -14.57 4.29 -23.19
C THR A 325 -13.16 4.87 -23.20
N GLU A 326 -12.94 6.04 -23.81
CA GLU A 326 -11.64 6.68 -23.98
C GLU A 326 -10.94 6.90 -22.64
N VAL A 327 -11.71 7.22 -21.59
CA VAL A 327 -11.25 7.39 -20.21
C VAL A 327 -10.63 6.11 -19.60
N LEU A 328 -10.87 4.94 -20.21
CA LEU A 328 -10.27 3.67 -19.77
C LEU A 328 -8.91 3.43 -20.41
N ALA A 329 -8.59 4.10 -21.52
CA ALA A 329 -7.38 3.85 -22.29
C ALA A 329 -6.11 4.10 -21.48
N VAL A 330 -6.08 5.17 -20.69
CA VAL A 330 -4.95 5.48 -19.78
C VAL A 330 -4.73 4.32 -18.81
N ARG A 331 -5.81 3.82 -18.18
CA ARG A 331 -5.72 2.71 -17.22
C ARG A 331 -5.24 1.40 -17.87
N VAL A 332 -5.67 1.14 -19.10
CA VAL A 332 -5.20 -0.02 -19.87
C VAL A 332 -3.71 0.11 -20.20
N VAL A 333 -3.27 1.28 -20.68
CA VAL A 333 -1.87 1.55 -20.97
C VAL A 333 -1.00 1.45 -19.72
N THR A 334 -1.45 2.00 -18.59
CA THR A 334 -0.77 1.85 -17.29
C THR A 334 -0.66 0.38 -16.88
N LEU A 335 -1.72 -0.42 -17.06
CA LEU A 335 -1.64 -1.86 -16.82
C LEU A 335 -0.56 -2.50 -17.70
N LEU A 336 -0.53 -2.21 -19.00
CA LEU A 336 0.48 -2.78 -19.91
C LEU A 336 1.91 -2.39 -19.51
N TYR A 337 2.12 -1.14 -19.10
CA TYR A 337 3.38 -0.68 -18.52
C TYR A 337 3.74 -1.48 -17.27
N ASP A 338 2.81 -1.65 -16.33
CA ASP A 338 3.04 -2.40 -15.09
C ASP A 338 3.46 -3.85 -15.42
N LEU A 339 2.75 -4.54 -16.32
CA LEU A 339 3.07 -5.93 -16.64
C LEU A 339 4.43 -6.09 -17.35
N VAL A 340 4.80 -5.13 -18.22
CA VAL A 340 6.11 -5.14 -18.89
C VAL A 340 7.23 -4.86 -17.88
N THR A 341 7.06 -3.86 -17.04
CA THR A 341 8.07 -3.48 -16.03
C THR A 341 8.23 -4.54 -14.95
N GLU A 342 7.14 -5.17 -14.49
CA GLU A 342 7.20 -6.31 -13.57
C GLU A 342 8.09 -7.44 -14.09
N LYS A 343 7.96 -7.78 -15.39
CA LYS A 343 8.81 -8.79 -16.03
C LYS A 343 10.27 -8.32 -16.11
N MET A 344 10.50 -7.08 -16.55
CA MET A 344 11.85 -6.52 -16.66
C MET A 344 12.57 -6.50 -15.31
N PHE A 345 11.90 -6.04 -14.25
CA PHE A 345 12.46 -6.02 -12.90
C PHE A 345 12.72 -7.42 -12.36
N ALA A 346 11.83 -8.38 -12.63
CA ALA A 346 12.09 -9.77 -12.24
C ALA A 346 13.33 -10.36 -12.94
N GLU A 347 13.55 -10.01 -14.21
CA GLU A 347 14.74 -10.43 -14.97
C GLU A 347 16.02 -9.74 -14.45
N GLU A 348 15.98 -8.43 -14.18
CA GLU A 348 17.11 -7.66 -13.64
C GLU A 348 17.49 -8.11 -12.22
N GLU A 349 16.51 -8.33 -11.34
CA GLU A 349 16.73 -8.83 -9.98
C GLU A 349 17.43 -10.19 -10.00
N ALA A 350 17.08 -11.06 -10.94
CA ALA A 350 17.69 -12.37 -11.11
C ALA A 350 19.14 -12.34 -11.58
N GLU A 351 19.50 -11.33 -12.39
CA GLU A 351 20.89 -11.11 -12.79
C GLU A 351 21.74 -10.60 -11.63
N LEU A 352 21.17 -9.76 -10.76
CA LEU A 352 21.88 -9.13 -9.64
C LEU A 352 22.04 -10.05 -8.43
N THR A 353 21.00 -10.80 -8.07
CA THR A 353 20.95 -11.44 -6.74
C THR A 353 21.35 -12.92 -6.73
N GLN A 354 21.34 -13.65 -7.86
CA GLN A 354 21.45 -15.13 -7.89
C GLN A 354 20.47 -15.88 -6.95
N GLU A 355 19.61 -15.18 -6.21
CA GLU A 355 18.76 -15.67 -5.10
C GLU A 355 17.25 -15.54 -5.39
N THR A 356 16.85 -15.03 -6.55
CA THR A 356 15.43 -14.98 -6.91
C THR A 356 14.88 -16.41 -6.97
N SER A 357 13.71 -16.66 -6.36
CA SER A 357 13.04 -17.96 -6.45
C SER A 357 12.96 -18.37 -7.94
N PRO A 358 13.63 -19.44 -8.38
CA PRO A 358 13.73 -19.78 -9.80
C PRO A 358 12.34 -19.97 -10.42
N GLU A 359 11.34 -20.34 -9.61
CA GLU A 359 9.97 -20.57 -10.03
C GLU A 359 9.26 -19.28 -10.48
N LYS A 360 9.37 -18.17 -9.71
CA LYS A 360 8.69 -16.90 -10.06
C LYS A 360 9.24 -16.31 -11.36
N LEU A 361 10.57 -16.30 -11.50
CA LEU A 361 11.23 -15.85 -12.73
C LEU A 361 10.87 -16.75 -13.91
N GLN A 362 10.85 -18.06 -13.71
CA GLN A 362 10.44 -19.01 -14.75
C GLN A 362 8.99 -18.74 -15.21
N GLN A 363 8.08 -18.41 -14.29
CA GLN A 363 6.72 -18.03 -14.65
C GLN A 363 6.69 -16.76 -15.51
N TYR A 364 7.41 -15.69 -15.13
CA TYR A 364 7.49 -14.47 -15.96
C TYR A 364 8.10 -14.71 -17.34
N ARG A 365 9.13 -15.57 -17.45
CA ARG A 365 9.72 -15.95 -18.74
C ARG A 365 8.73 -16.65 -19.66
N GLN A 366 7.75 -17.38 -19.11
CA GLN A 366 6.68 -18.02 -19.88
C GLN A 366 5.56 -17.04 -20.31
N VAL A 367 5.55 -15.81 -19.79
CA VAL A 367 4.61 -14.77 -20.22
C VAL A 367 5.14 -14.12 -21.50
N HIS A 368 4.50 -14.46 -22.62
CA HIS A 368 4.82 -13.95 -23.96
C HIS A 368 4.11 -12.61 -24.24
N LEU A 369 4.26 -11.65 -23.33
CA LEU A 369 3.54 -10.36 -23.40
C LEU A 369 4.01 -9.50 -24.58
N LEU A 370 5.32 -9.25 -24.72
CA LEU A 370 5.87 -8.35 -25.74
C LEU A 370 5.52 -8.78 -27.18
N PRO A 371 5.66 -10.07 -27.58
CA PRO A 371 5.18 -10.52 -28.89
C PRO A 371 3.68 -10.29 -29.07
N GLY A 372 2.87 -10.61 -28.05
CA GLY A 372 1.43 -10.39 -28.09
C GLY A 372 1.05 -8.92 -28.25
N LEU A 373 1.77 -8.00 -27.61
CA LEU A 373 1.56 -6.55 -27.77
C LEU A 373 1.85 -6.10 -29.21
N TRP A 374 2.95 -6.57 -29.79
CA TRP A 374 3.33 -6.27 -31.16
C TRP A 374 2.31 -6.81 -32.18
N GLU A 375 1.91 -8.06 -32.04
CA GLU A 375 0.94 -8.72 -32.94
C GLU A 375 -0.44 -8.06 -32.89
N GLN A 376 -0.86 -7.62 -31.70
CA GLN A 376 -2.15 -6.98 -31.50
C GLN A 376 -2.15 -5.48 -31.81
N GLY A 377 -1.03 -4.91 -32.28
CA GLY A 377 -0.95 -3.50 -32.70
C GLY A 377 -0.92 -2.49 -31.54
N TRP A 378 -0.45 -2.91 -30.37
CA TRP A 378 -0.39 -2.04 -29.19
C TRP A 378 0.69 -0.95 -29.31
N CYS A 379 1.70 -1.12 -30.16
CA CYS A 379 2.66 -0.07 -30.46
C CYS A 379 1.94 1.19 -30.98
N GLU A 380 1.17 1.05 -32.06
CA GLU A 380 0.43 2.15 -32.66
C GLU A 380 -0.64 2.67 -31.70
N ILE A 381 -1.44 1.79 -31.09
CA ILE A 381 -2.50 2.21 -30.17
C ILE A 381 -1.94 3.08 -29.05
N THR A 382 -0.84 2.66 -28.42
CA THR A 382 -0.19 3.41 -27.34
C THR A 382 0.33 4.76 -27.85
N ALA A 383 0.98 4.80 -29.01
CA ALA A 383 1.49 6.03 -29.60
C ALA A 383 0.39 7.07 -29.88
N HIS A 384 -0.77 6.63 -30.40
CA HIS A 384 -1.89 7.52 -30.69
C HIS A 384 -2.52 8.13 -29.42
N LEU A 385 -2.37 7.48 -28.25
CA LEU A 385 -2.88 8.00 -26.98
C LEU A 385 -2.10 9.23 -26.46
N LEU A 386 -0.96 9.58 -27.06
CA LEU A 386 -0.31 10.88 -26.80
C LEU A 386 -1.19 12.08 -27.21
N ALA A 387 -2.19 11.87 -28.05
CA ALA A 387 -3.14 12.91 -28.44
C ALA A 387 -4.11 13.32 -27.30
N LEU A 388 -4.14 12.60 -26.18
CA LEU A 388 -4.95 12.97 -25.02
C LEU A 388 -4.54 14.36 -24.49
N PRO A 389 -5.47 15.18 -23.98
CA PRO A 389 -5.16 16.53 -23.53
C PRO A 389 -4.49 16.58 -22.15
N GLU A 390 -4.72 15.60 -21.28
CA GLU A 390 -4.22 15.60 -19.91
C GLU A 390 -2.73 15.25 -19.82
N HIS A 391 -1.95 16.05 -19.09
CA HIS A 391 -0.51 15.83 -18.92
C HIS A 391 -0.20 14.52 -18.19
N ASP A 392 -0.96 14.18 -17.14
CA ASP A 392 -0.82 12.89 -16.42
C ASP A 392 -1.05 11.69 -17.37
N ALA A 393 -2.07 11.77 -18.24
CA ALA A 393 -2.30 10.74 -19.24
C ALA A 393 -1.12 10.61 -20.21
N ARG A 394 -0.61 11.74 -20.73
CA ARG A 394 0.56 11.76 -21.62
C ARG A 394 1.80 11.21 -20.93
N GLU A 395 2.01 11.49 -19.64
CA GLU A 395 3.11 10.92 -18.85
C GLU A 395 3.06 9.40 -18.85
N LYS A 396 1.90 8.81 -18.51
CA LYS A 396 1.73 7.35 -18.51
C LYS A 396 1.94 6.75 -19.89
N VAL A 397 1.49 7.43 -20.93
CA VAL A 397 1.73 7.01 -22.32
C VAL A 397 3.22 7.09 -22.67
N LEU A 398 3.92 8.18 -22.35
CA LEU A 398 5.36 8.34 -22.60
C LEU A 398 6.19 7.28 -21.88
N GLN A 399 5.88 6.99 -20.61
CA GLN A 399 6.49 5.89 -19.84
C GLN A 399 6.29 4.55 -20.55
N THR A 400 5.07 4.30 -21.04
CA THR A 400 4.75 3.06 -21.77
C THR A 400 5.47 2.96 -23.11
N LEU A 401 5.57 4.07 -23.86
CA LEU A 401 6.35 4.11 -25.09
C LEU A 401 7.83 3.81 -24.84
N GLY A 402 8.38 4.31 -23.73
CA GLY A 402 9.74 4.05 -23.28
C GLY A 402 10.02 2.57 -23.06
N VAL A 403 9.19 1.88 -22.27
CA VAL A 403 9.39 0.45 -21.98
C VAL A 403 9.13 -0.44 -23.20
N LEU A 404 8.25 -0.02 -24.11
CA LEU A 404 7.98 -0.72 -25.37
C LEU A 404 8.98 -0.40 -26.49
N LEU A 405 9.92 0.53 -26.27
CA LEU A 405 10.82 1.01 -27.30
C LEU A 405 11.62 -0.12 -27.96
N THR A 406 12.12 -1.08 -27.18
CA THR A 406 12.89 -2.23 -27.68
C THR A 406 12.08 -3.11 -28.65
N THR A 407 10.77 -3.24 -28.40
CA THR A 407 9.86 -4.09 -29.19
C THR A 407 9.21 -3.33 -30.34
N CYS A 408 8.94 -2.05 -30.16
CA CYS A 408 8.16 -1.22 -31.08
C CYS A 408 9.01 -0.25 -31.92
N ARG A 409 10.35 -0.26 -31.80
CA ARG A 409 11.26 0.72 -32.42
C ARG A 409 10.97 0.97 -33.89
N ASP A 410 10.86 -0.10 -34.68
CA ASP A 410 10.68 0.02 -36.13
C ASP A 410 9.33 0.63 -36.50
N ARG A 411 8.26 0.27 -35.76
CA ARG A 411 6.92 0.86 -35.94
C ARG A 411 6.91 2.33 -35.56
N TYR A 412 7.54 2.69 -34.43
CA TYR A 412 7.64 4.08 -34.00
C TYR A 412 8.43 4.95 -34.97
N ARG A 413 9.53 4.44 -35.55
CA ARG A 413 10.31 5.16 -36.56
C ARG A 413 9.53 5.39 -37.86
N GLN A 414 8.67 4.46 -38.21
CA GLN A 414 7.86 4.53 -39.43
C GLN A 414 6.58 5.35 -39.24
N ASP A 415 6.26 5.78 -38.02
CA ASP A 415 5.07 6.55 -37.71
C ASP A 415 5.34 8.08 -37.80
N PRO A 416 4.90 8.75 -38.88
CA PRO A 416 5.05 10.19 -39.02
C PRO A 416 4.15 10.99 -38.06
N GLN A 417 3.04 10.41 -37.58
CA GLN A 417 2.16 11.09 -36.62
C GLN A 417 2.80 11.14 -35.25
N LEU A 418 3.37 10.02 -34.77
CA LEU A 418 4.13 9.98 -33.53
C LEU A 418 5.29 10.99 -33.55
N SER A 419 6.06 11.02 -34.65
CA SER A 419 7.18 11.95 -34.80
C SER A 419 6.75 13.42 -34.70
N ARG A 420 5.63 13.80 -35.33
CA ARG A 420 5.08 15.16 -35.22
C ARG A 420 4.54 15.45 -33.83
N MET A 421 3.87 14.50 -33.21
CA MET A 421 3.32 14.64 -31.86
C MET A 421 4.44 14.85 -30.83
N LEU A 422 5.50 14.04 -30.87
CA LEU A 422 6.66 14.20 -29.99
C LEU A 422 7.35 15.56 -30.19
N ALA A 423 7.49 16.04 -31.43
CA ALA A 423 8.05 17.36 -31.70
C ALA A 423 7.16 18.50 -31.15
N SER A 424 5.83 18.36 -31.26
CA SER A 424 4.88 19.31 -30.67
C SER A 424 4.97 19.33 -29.15
N LEU A 425 4.95 18.15 -28.52
CA LEU A 425 5.07 18.00 -27.07
C LEU A 425 6.42 18.48 -26.54
N GLN A 426 7.50 18.29 -27.31
CA GLN A 426 8.81 18.84 -26.97
C GLN A 426 8.75 20.36 -26.85
N ALA A 427 8.14 21.05 -27.83
CA ALA A 427 8.01 22.51 -27.79
C ALA A 427 7.11 22.99 -26.63
N GLU A 428 6.01 22.28 -26.38
CA GLU A 428 5.07 22.56 -25.29
C GLU A 428 5.74 22.42 -23.92
N TYR A 429 6.38 21.27 -23.64
CA TYR A 429 7.05 21.02 -22.37
C TYR A 429 8.34 21.84 -22.19
N GLN A 430 9.00 22.25 -23.28
CA GLN A 430 10.10 23.23 -23.20
C GLN A 430 9.61 24.58 -22.67
N ALA A 431 8.45 25.06 -23.13
CA ALA A 431 7.88 26.31 -22.66
C ALA A 431 7.45 26.21 -21.18
N LEU A 432 6.78 25.12 -20.80
CA LEU A 432 6.32 24.88 -19.44
C LEU A 432 7.48 24.68 -18.45
N ALA A 433 8.48 23.87 -18.80
CA ALA A 433 9.67 23.69 -17.96
C ALA A 433 10.52 24.98 -17.80
N SER A 434 10.40 25.92 -18.74
CA SER A 434 11.05 27.23 -18.64
C SER A 434 10.30 28.16 -17.67
N LEU A 435 8.97 28.00 -17.54
CA LEU A 435 8.16 28.71 -16.55
C LEU A 435 8.44 28.17 -15.14
N GLU A 436 8.47 26.84 -14.96
CA GLU A 436 8.87 26.20 -13.69
C GLU A 436 10.23 26.70 -13.20
N LEU A 437 11.20 26.83 -14.12
CA LEU A 437 12.52 27.36 -13.79
C LEU A 437 12.49 28.82 -13.32
N GLN A 438 11.63 29.65 -13.92
CA GLN A 438 11.47 31.05 -13.53
C GLN A 438 10.84 31.19 -12.15
N ASP A 439 9.96 30.24 -11.78
CA ASP A 439 9.31 30.16 -10.47
C ASP A 439 10.22 29.52 -9.40
N GLY A 440 11.44 29.11 -9.76
CA GLY A 440 12.44 28.54 -8.85
C GLY A 440 12.34 27.04 -8.64
N GLU A 441 11.61 26.32 -9.51
CA GLU A 441 11.47 24.87 -9.47
C GLU A 441 12.54 24.21 -10.37
N ASP A 442 13.68 23.88 -9.78
CA ASP A 442 14.83 23.23 -10.45
C ASP A 442 14.62 21.73 -10.75
N GLU A 443 13.62 21.10 -10.14
CA GLU A 443 13.16 19.72 -10.44
C GLU A 443 11.64 19.71 -10.71
N GLY A 444 11.22 20.56 -11.65
CA GLY A 444 9.80 20.69 -12.02
C GLY A 444 9.25 19.48 -12.79
N TYR A 445 7.95 19.27 -12.65
CA TYR A 445 7.20 18.19 -13.30
C TYR A 445 7.34 18.21 -14.83
N PHE A 446 7.24 19.39 -15.46
CA PHE A 446 7.34 19.52 -16.91
C PHE A 446 8.78 19.32 -17.41
N ARG A 447 9.80 19.55 -16.57
CA ARG A 447 11.20 19.20 -16.90
C ARG A 447 11.38 17.69 -17.05
N GLU A 448 10.77 16.88 -16.19
CA GLU A 448 10.82 15.41 -16.30
C GLU A 448 10.12 14.90 -17.56
N LEU A 449 8.94 15.46 -17.88
CA LEU A 449 8.20 15.16 -19.10
C LEU A 449 9.00 15.53 -20.36
N LEU A 450 9.61 16.71 -20.38
CA LEU A 450 10.50 17.14 -21.45
C LEU A 450 11.68 16.17 -21.60
N GLY A 451 12.28 15.73 -20.49
CA GLY A 451 13.34 14.72 -20.48
C GLY A 451 12.89 13.41 -21.14
N SER A 452 11.69 12.93 -20.80
CA SER A 452 11.09 11.71 -21.38
C SER A 452 10.89 11.84 -22.89
N VAL A 453 10.35 12.97 -23.37
CA VAL A 453 10.17 13.25 -24.81
C VAL A 453 11.51 13.32 -25.54
N ASN A 454 12.49 14.02 -24.96
CA ASN A 454 13.83 14.15 -25.54
C ASN A 454 14.54 12.81 -25.66
N SER A 455 14.41 11.96 -24.63
CA SER A 455 14.96 10.60 -24.62
C SER A 455 14.36 9.77 -25.77
N LEU A 456 13.03 9.75 -25.90
CA LEU A 456 12.35 9.04 -26.99
C LEU A 456 12.75 9.57 -28.36
N LEU A 457 12.78 10.89 -28.57
CA LEU A 457 13.21 11.49 -29.84
C LEU A 457 14.66 11.12 -30.19
N LYS A 458 15.55 11.01 -29.20
CA LYS A 458 16.94 10.61 -29.41
C LYS A 458 17.05 9.16 -29.86
N GLU A 459 16.30 8.25 -29.24
CA GLU A 459 16.33 6.82 -29.56
C GLU A 459 15.67 6.48 -30.91
N LEU A 460 14.73 7.32 -31.37
CA LEU A 460 14.01 7.17 -32.62
C LEU A 460 14.72 7.79 -33.84
N ARG A 461 15.72 8.65 -33.64
CA ARG A 461 16.65 9.05 -34.71
C ARG A 461 17.48 7.84 -35.18
#